data_AF-A0A327QNE6-F1
#
_entry.id   AF-A0A327QNE6-F1
#
_cell.length_a   1.000
_cell.length_b   1.000
_cell.length_c   1.000
_cell.angle_alpha   90.00
_cell.angle_beta   90.00
_cell.angle_gamma   90.00
#
_symmetry.space_group_name_H-M   'P 1'
#
loop_
_entity.id
_entity.type
_entity.pdbx_description
1 polymer ?
#
loop_
_entity_poly.entity_id
_entity_poly.type
_entity_poly.pdbx_seq_one_letter_code
_entity_poly.pdbx_strand_id
1 'polypeptide(L)'
;MKIVISPAKSLDFESKLPAKEFSQPYFLKEAEQLNKVLAKKKPKALSELMGISANLAELNWERNQEFTVPFTETNARPAIYAFNGDVYQGLDAYTLAPDKLESLQEKLRILSGLYGVLKPLDLMQPYRLEMGAQLKMGRKKNLYEFWKKQITDYLNSELQDKELFLNLASNEYFSAVDEKRLKVPVITPIFKDWKNDNLKIISFFAKKARGTMVRYILDTNAKTLEDVKGFDRDGYLYSKEHTLKENQPVYIR
;
A
#
# COMPACT_ATOMS: atom_id res chain seq x y z
N MET A 1 -12.32 -3.92 -10.78
CA MET A 1 -11.68 -4.53 -9.60
C MET A 1 -10.86 -3.46 -8.92
N LYS A 2 -10.98 -3.33 -7.60
CA LYS A 2 -10.16 -2.42 -6.77
C LYS A 2 -9.11 -3.24 -6.04
N ILE A 3 -7.90 -2.72 -5.95
CA ILE A 3 -6.76 -3.42 -5.36
C ILE A 3 -6.16 -2.56 -4.26
N VAL A 4 -5.79 -3.17 -3.13
CA VAL A 4 -4.97 -2.50 -2.10
C VAL A 4 -3.61 -3.16 -1.94
N ILE A 5 -2.57 -2.34 -1.81
CA ILE A 5 -1.22 -2.77 -1.43
C ILE A 5 -0.71 -2.00 -0.21
N SER A 6 0.39 -2.49 0.37
CA SER A 6 1.12 -1.80 1.45
C SER A 6 2.03 -0.70 0.88
N PRO A 7 2.36 0.33 1.68
CA PRO A 7 3.41 1.27 1.33
C PRO A 7 4.78 0.60 1.50
N ALA A 8 5.83 1.28 1.04
CA ALA A 8 7.21 0.89 1.32
C ALA A 8 7.83 1.75 2.42
N LYS A 9 8.85 1.18 3.07
CA LYS A 9 9.65 1.83 4.10
C LYS A 9 10.76 2.71 3.52
N SER A 10 11.35 2.26 2.41
CA SER A 10 12.33 3.02 1.66
C SER A 10 11.61 3.87 0.62
N LEU A 11 12.17 5.04 0.35
CA LEU A 11 11.61 6.03 -0.56
C LEU A 11 12.67 6.45 -1.57
N ASP A 12 12.25 6.75 -2.79
CA ASP A 12 13.06 7.31 -3.86
C ASP A 12 12.45 8.64 -4.29
N PHE A 13 13.18 9.72 -4.08
CA PHE A 13 12.81 11.07 -4.50
C PHE A 13 13.77 11.65 -5.56
N GLU A 14 14.72 10.84 -6.06
CA GLU A 14 15.82 11.29 -6.91
C GLU A 14 15.69 10.80 -8.37
N SER A 15 15.20 9.57 -8.60
CA SER A 15 15.16 9.00 -9.96
C SER A 15 14.29 9.81 -10.91
N LYS A 16 14.67 9.89 -12.19
CA LYS A 16 13.88 10.61 -13.19
C LYS A 16 12.50 9.97 -13.36
N LEU A 17 11.44 10.77 -13.26
CA LEU A 17 10.07 10.29 -13.44
C LEU A 17 9.76 9.99 -14.92
N PRO A 18 9.06 8.88 -15.23
CA PRO A 18 8.65 8.55 -16.59
C PRO A 18 7.40 9.32 -17.04
N ALA A 19 6.65 9.88 -16.09
CA ALA A 19 5.38 10.57 -16.27
C ALA A 19 5.38 11.89 -15.48
N LYS A 20 4.61 12.89 -15.94
CA LYS A 20 4.47 14.20 -15.27
C LYS A 20 3.13 14.36 -14.57
N GLU A 21 2.20 13.46 -14.85
CA GLU A 21 0.85 13.48 -14.31
C GLU A 21 0.89 13.20 -12.81
N PHE A 22 0.15 13.99 -12.05
CA PHE A 22 -0.01 13.80 -10.62
C PHE A 22 -1.43 14.16 -10.17
N SER A 23 -1.81 13.65 -9.01
CA SER A 23 -3.03 14.00 -8.28
C SER A 23 -2.67 14.38 -6.83
N GLN A 24 -3.69 14.74 -6.04
CA GLN A 24 -3.51 15.16 -4.65
C GLN A 24 -4.13 14.13 -3.70
N PRO A 25 -3.50 13.84 -2.55
CA PRO A 25 -4.05 12.92 -1.57
C PRO A 25 -5.44 13.34 -1.09
N TYR A 26 -6.37 12.38 -1.02
CA TYR A 26 -7.73 12.63 -0.55
C TYR A 26 -7.75 13.09 0.92
N PHE A 27 -6.95 12.45 1.78
CA PHE A 27 -6.88 12.73 3.22
C PHE A 27 -5.74 13.68 3.61
N LEU A 28 -5.46 14.70 2.79
CA LEU A 28 -4.36 15.63 3.05
C LEU A 28 -4.53 16.38 4.38
N LYS A 29 -5.77 16.72 4.75
CA LYS A 29 -6.07 17.40 6.02
C LYS A 29 -5.73 16.53 7.23
N GLU A 30 -6.07 15.25 7.18
CA GLU A 30 -5.74 14.27 8.22
C GLU A 30 -4.24 14.00 8.29
N ALA A 31 -3.57 13.94 7.13
CA ALA A 31 -2.11 13.81 7.06
C ALA A 31 -1.40 15.02 7.72
N GLU A 32 -1.85 16.24 7.46
CA GLU A 32 -1.36 17.45 8.16
C GLU A 32 -1.57 17.37 9.67
N GLN A 33 -2.73 16.88 10.14
CA GLN A 33 -3.01 16.72 11.57
C GLN A 33 -2.05 15.72 12.23
N LEU A 34 -1.82 14.58 11.57
CA LEU A 34 -0.86 13.58 12.03
C LEU A 34 0.57 14.15 12.06
N ASN A 35 0.99 14.83 10.99
CA ASN A 35 2.30 15.43 10.92
C ASN A 35 2.51 16.48 12.02
N LYS A 36 1.51 17.33 12.32
CA LYS A 36 1.58 18.30 13.43
C LYS A 36 1.84 17.65 14.79
N VAL A 37 1.40 16.41 15.00
CA VAL A 37 1.69 15.65 16.21
C VAL A 37 3.10 15.06 16.16
N LEU A 38 3.52 14.55 15.01
CA LEU A 38 4.86 14.01 14.80
C LEU A 38 5.96 15.07 14.93
N ALA A 39 5.77 16.25 14.36
CA ALA A 39 6.70 17.38 14.41
C ALA A 39 6.99 17.86 15.85
N LYS A 40 6.09 17.61 16.80
CA LYS A 40 6.29 17.94 18.23
C LYS A 40 7.12 16.90 18.99
N LYS A 41 7.38 15.72 18.40
CA LYS A 41 8.15 14.66 19.04
C LYS A 41 9.63 14.87 18.77
N LYS A 42 10.45 14.75 19.82
CA LYS A 42 11.91 14.72 19.68
C LYS A 42 12.36 13.42 18.97
N PRO A 43 13.52 13.40 18.30
CA PRO A 43 14.07 12.22 17.63
C PRO A 43 14.02 10.94 18.48
N LYS A 44 14.42 11.00 19.77
CA LYS A 44 14.34 9.84 20.68
C LYS A 44 12.92 9.25 20.79
N ALA A 45 11.90 10.09 20.91
CA ALA A 45 10.52 9.64 21.00
C ALA A 45 9.99 9.08 19.66
N LEU A 46 10.51 9.57 18.53
CA LEU A 46 10.22 9.01 17.20
C LEU A 46 10.87 7.63 17.02
N SER A 47 12.12 7.47 17.47
CA SER A 47 12.83 6.18 17.49
C SER A 47 12.03 5.10 18.23
N GLU A 48 11.56 5.42 19.44
CA GLU A 48 10.72 4.52 20.25
C GLU A 48 9.36 4.25 19.60
N LEU A 49 8.69 5.28 19.09
CA LEU A 49 7.37 5.16 18.47
C LEU A 49 7.37 4.28 17.21
N MET A 50 8.43 4.40 16.39
CA MET A 50 8.51 3.77 15.06
C MET A 50 9.40 2.52 15.05
N GLY A 51 10.10 2.23 16.16
CA GLY A 51 11.06 1.12 16.25
C GLY A 51 12.21 1.25 15.26
N ILE A 52 12.78 2.46 15.13
CA ILE A 52 13.84 2.78 14.16
C ILE A 52 15.12 3.25 14.85
N SER A 53 16.25 3.19 14.16
CA SER A 53 17.54 3.67 14.66
C SER A 53 17.54 5.19 14.93
N ALA A 54 18.50 5.66 15.74
CA ALA A 54 18.65 7.09 16.04
C ALA A 54 18.81 7.94 14.76
N ASN A 55 19.66 7.51 13.82
CA ASN A 55 19.87 8.23 12.56
C ASN A 55 18.58 8.32 11.73
N LEU A 56 17.79 7.24 11.67
CA LEU A 56 16.51 7.28 10.97
C LEU A 56 15.48 8.14 11.71
N ALA A 57 15.55 8.22 13.04
CA ALA A 57 14.67 9.06 13.82
C ALA A 57 14.98 10.55 13.64
N GLU A 58 16.26 10.92 13.53
CA GLU A 58 16.69 12.29 13.18
C GLU A 58 16.19 12.69 11.80
N LEU A 59 16.44 11.86 10.78
CA LEU A 59 15.97 12.08 9.43
C LEU A 59 14.44 12.27 9.36
N ASN A 60 13.68 11.46 10.10
CA ASN A 60 12.22 11.60 10.10
C ASN A 60 11.74 12.75 10.96
N TRP A 61 12.50 13.19 11.96
CA TRP A 61 12.23 14.43 12.66
C TRP A 61 12.33 15.63 11.72
N GLU A 62 13.39 15.72 10.92
CA GLU A 62 13.59 16.75 9.89
C GLU A 62 12.44 16.74 8.88
N ARG A 63 12.12 15.57 8.30
CA ARG A 63 10.98 15.41 7.37
C ARG A 63 9.66 15.92 7.95
N ASN A 64 9.41 15.67 9.24
CA ASN A 64 8.19 16.15 9.89
C ASN A 64 8.18 17.69 10.05
N GLN A 65 9.34 18.33 10.22
CA GLN A 65 9.45 19.80 10.25
C GLN A 65 9.27 20.40 8.85
N GLU A 66 9.84 19.75 7.84
CA GLU A 66 9.81 20.20 6.44
C GLU A 66 8.48 19.95 5.75
N PHE A 67 7.62 19.10 6.34
CA PHE A 67 6.32 18.80 5.77
C PHE A 67 5.50 20.07 5.55
N THR A 68 5.18 20.36 4.30
CA THR A 68 4.55 21.61 3.90
C THR A 68 3.53 21.40 2.81
N VAL A 69 2.45 22.17 2.87
CA VAL A 69 1.39 22.21 1.85
C VAL A 69 1.35 23.62 1.23
N PRO A 70 0.97 23.77 -0.05
CA PRO A 70 0.49 22.74 -0.98
C PRO A 70 1.58 21.81 -1.51
N PHE A 71 1.20 20.60 -1.89
CA PHE A 71 2.10 19.67 -2.57
C PHE A 71 2.26 20.04 -4.04
N THR A 72 3.50 20.09 -4.48
CA THR A 72 3.93 20.41 -5.85
C THR A 72 4.98 19.41 -6.30
N GLU A 73 5.28 19.39 -7.60
CA GLU A 73 6.34 18.54 -8.17
C GLU A 73 7.74 18.83 -7.58
N THR A 74 7.92 19.99 -6.94
CA THR A 74 9.21 20.39 -6.35
C THR A 74 9.38 19.92 -4.91
N ASN A 75 8.28 19.64 -4.19
CA ASN A 75 8.34 19.24 -2.78
C ASN A 75 7.76 17.85 -2.52
N ALA A 76 7.09 17.24 -3.50
CA ALA A 76 6.42 15.95 -3.36
C ALA A 76 6.56 15.12 -4.64
N ARG A 77 6.32 13.82 -4.51
CA ARG A 77 6.43 12.86 -5.62
C ARG A 77 5.21 11.94 -5.67
N PRO A 78 4.73 11.53 -6.87
CA PRO A 78 3.69 10.51 -7.00
C PRO A 78 4.02 9.24 -6.20
N ALA A 79 3.07 8.76 -5.40
CA ALA A 79 3.25 7.66 -4.46
C ALA A 79 3.86 6.39 -5.10
N ILE A 80 3.43 6.06 -6.32
CA ILE A 80 3.90 4.88 -7.05
C ILE A 80 5.38 4.94 -7.44
N TYR A 81 5.91 6.15 -7.63
CA TYR A 81 7.32 6.39 -7.95
C TYR A 81 8.14 6.78 -6.71
N ALA A 82 7.48 7.13 -5.60
CA ALA A 82 8.11 7.48 -4.34
C ALA A 82 8.42 6.25 -3.49
N PHE A 83 7.50 5.28 -3.40
CA PHE A 83 7.72 4.07 -2.62
C PHE A 83 8.69 3.11 -3.31
N ASN A 84 9.71 2.66 -2.57
CA ASN A 84 10.72 1.74 -3.07
C ASN A 84 10.84 0.51 -2.16
N GLY A 85 10.54 -0.67 -2.70
CA GLY A 85 10.64 -1.95 -1.99
C GLY A 85 10.04 -3.09 -2.79
N ASP A 86 10.09 -4.31 -2.26
CA ASP A 86 9.79 -5.55 -3.01
C ASP A 86 8.46 -5.53 -3.76
N VAL A 87 7.38 -4.99 -3.16
CA VAL A 87 6.08 -4.84 -3.82
C VAL A 87 6.17 -3.92 -5.05
N TYR A 88 6.90 -2.81 -4.94
CA TYR A 88 7.05 -1.84 -6.01
C TYR A 88 8.01 -2.33 -7.09
N GLN A 89 9.01 -3.15 -6.72
CA GLN A 89 9.85 -3.87 -7.67
C GLN A 89 9.07 -4.92 -8.47
N GLY A 90 8.13 -5.64 -7.83
CA GLY A 90 7.27 -6.59 -8.54
C GLY A 90 6.26 -5.91 -9.48
N LEU A 91 5.75 -4.73 -9.09
CA LEU A 91 4.85 -3.94 -9.94
C LEU A 91 5.58 -3.29 -11.13
N ASP A 92 6.80 -2.81 -10.88
CA ASP A 92 7.68 -2.15 -11.85
C ASP A 92 6.98 -1.03 -12.63
N ALA A 93 6.51 -0.01 -11.91
CA ALA A 93 5.70 1.07 -12.49
C ALA A 93 6.47 1.94 -13.50
N TYR A 94 7.81 1.91 -13.48
CA TYR A 94 8.64 2.66 -14.42
C TYR A 94 8.58 2.12 -15.85
N THR A 95 8.17 0.86 -16.03
CA THR A 95 8.04 0.21 -17.34
C THR A 95 6.61 0.16 -17.87
N LEU A 96 5.66 0.81 -17.17
CA LEU A 96 4.27 0.87 -17.63
C LEU A 96 4.12 1.85 -18.79
N ALA A 97 3.35 1.43 -19.80
CA ALA A 97 2.87 2.32 -20.84
C ALA A 97 1.85 3.33 -20.24
N PRO A 98 1.71 4.54 -20.82
CA PRO A 98 0.83 5.58 -20.29
C PRO A 98 -0.64 5.14 -20.07
N ASP A 99 -1.21 4.34 -20.97
CA ASP A 99 -2.57 3.79 -20.85
C ASP A 99 -2.73 2.86 -19.63
N LYS A 100 -1.68 2.09 -19.31
CA LYS A 100 -1.65 1.23 -18.12
C LYS A 100 -1.51 2.05 -16.84
N LEU A 101 -0.88 3.22 -16.89
CA LEU A 101 -0.76 4.13 -15.75
C LEU A 101 -2.12 4.72 -15.36
N GLU A 102 -2.96 5.08 -16.33
CA GLU A 102 -4.36 5.51 -16.09
C GLU A 102 -5.17 4.39 -15.43
N SER A 103 -5.10 3.18 -15.99
CA SER A 103 -5.76 1.99 -15.42
C SER A 103 -5.25 1.68 -14.00
N LEU A 104 -3.94 1.82 -13.74
CA LEU A 104 -3.36 1.68 -12.41
C LEU A 104 -3.94 2.73 -11.45
N GLN A 105 -4.01 3.99 -11.88
CA GLN A 105 -4.54 5.11 -11.10
C GLN A 105 -5.99 4.88 -10.67
N GLU A 106 -6.80 4.27 -11.55
CA GLU A 106 -8.19 3.92 -11.25
C GLU A 106 -8.31 2.72 -10.29
N LYS A 107 -7.47 1.70 -10.46
CA LYS A 107 -7.64 0.39 -9.79
C LYS A 107 -6.87 0.23 -8.48
N LEU A 108 -5.69 0.83 -8.35
CA LEU A 108 -4.80 0.59 -7.22
C LEU A 108 -4.98 1.64 -6.12
N ARG A 109 -4.98 1.19 -4.86
CA ARG A 109 -4.90 2.04 -3.68
C ARG A 109 -3.74 1.57 -2.79
N ILE A 110 -2.97 2.51 -2.30
CA ILE A 110 -1.83 2.25 -1.40
C ILE A 110 -2.28 2.69 -0.01
N LEU A 111 -2.40 1.73 0.92
CA LEU A 111 -2.71 2.06 2.31
C LEU A 111 -1.52 2.78 2.94
N SER A 112 -1.76 3.74 3.82
CA SER A 112 -0.70 4.55 4.42
C SER A 112 -1.05 4.93 5.86
N GLY A 113 -0.06 4.84 6.77
CA GLY A 113 -0.25 5.31 8.15
C GLY A 113 -0.41 6.83 8.26
N LEU A 114 0.23 7.59 7.36
CA LEU A 114 0.15 9.06 7.34
C LEU A 114 -0.97 9.58 6.45
N TYR A 115 -1.11 9.01 5.25
CA TYR A 115 -2.04 9.52 4.23
C TYR A 115 -3.37 8.75 4.17
N GLY A 116 -3.53 7.70 4.99
CA GLY A 116 -4.70 6.83 4.99
C GLY A 116 -4.76 5.94 3.75
N VAL A 117 -5.11 6.53 2.61
CA VAL A 117 -5.13 5.91 1.28
C VAL A 117 -4.54 6.87 0.25
N LEU A 118 -3.63 6.38 -0.57
CA LEU A 118 -3.08 7.09 -1.72
C LEU A 118 -3.48 6.38 -3.02
N LYS A 119 -3.78 7.16 -4.05
CA LYS A 119 -3.73 6.70 -5.45
C LYS A 119 -2.27 6.68 -5.95
N PRO A 120 -1.96 5.88 -6.99
CA PRO A 120 -0.62 5.82 -7.57
C PRO A 120 0.02 7.18 -7.86
N LEU A 121 -0.76 8.10 -8.43
CA LEU A 121 -0.30 9.41 -8.84
C LEU A 121 -0.48 10.50 -7.77
N ASP A 122 -1.00 10.17 -6.59
CA ASP A 122 -1.10 11.15 -5.51
C ASP A 122 0.29 11.57 -5.07
N LEU A 123 0.54 12.89 -5.06
CA LEU A 123 1.76 13.45 -4.52
C LEU A 123 1.88 13.12 -3.02
N MET A 124 3.07 12.71 -2.61
CA MET A 124 3.42 12.54 -1.21
C MET A 124 4.79 13.12 -0.91
N GLN A 125 4.92 13.69 0.28
CA GLN A 125 6.20 14.05 0.87
C GLN A 125 6.79 12.88 1.65
N PRO A 126 8.12 12.82 1.80
CA PRO A 126 8.78 11.73 2.49
C PRO A 126 8.36 11.67 3.96
N TYR A 127 8.09 10.47 4.46
CA TYR A 127 7.65 10.28 5.84
C TYR A 127 8.05 8.91 6.36
N ARG A 128 7.92 8.72 7.67
CA ARG A 128 7.88 7.41 8.29
C ARG A 128 6.75 7.36 9.29
N LEU A 129 5.75 6.53 9.01
CA LEU A 129 4.66 6.24 9.94
C LEU A 129 3.97 4.96 9.48
N GLU A 130 4.41 3.82 10.01
CA GLU A 130 3.74 2.55 9.79
C GLU A 130 2.36 2.50 10.46
N MET A 131 1.42 1.74 9.88
CA MET A 131 0.05 1.65 10.39
C MET A 131 -0.01 1.05 11.80
N GLY A 132 0.95 0.19 12.17
CA GLY A 132 1.04 -0.38 13.51
C GLY A 132 1.53 0.57 14.61
N ALA A 133 1.99 1.78 14.27
CA ALA A 133 2.53 2.72 15.25
C ALA A 133 1.48 3.12 16.30
N GLN A 134 1.88 3.13 17.57
CA GLN A 134 1.01 3.49 18.70
C GLN A 134 0.90 5.01 18.88
N LEU A 135 0.51 5.70 17.80
CA LEU A 135 0.29 7.15 17.80
C LEU A 135 -1.15 7.47 18.22
N LYS A 136 -1.31 8.08 19.39
CA LYS A 136 -2.60 8.55 19.90
C LYS A 136 -3.04 9.83 19.18
N MET A 137 -4.28 9.85 18.70
CA MET A 137 -4.91 11.01 18.03
C MET A 137 -6.21 11.39 18.73
N GLY A 138 -6.15 12.41 19.59
CA GLY A 138 -7.28 12.82 20.42
C GLY A 138 -7.80 11.67 21.29
N ARG A 139 -9.04 11.22 21.05
CA ARG A 139 -9.65 10.07 21.75
C ARG A 139 -9.27 8.71 21.15
N LYS A 140 -8.65 8.68 19.97
CA LYS A 140 -8.25 7.46 19.27
C LYS A 140 -6.91 6.98 19.79
N LYS A 141 -6.84 5.72 20.22
CA LYS A 141 -5.65 5.17 20.90
C LYS A 141 -4.48 4.91 19.96
N ASN A 142 -4.76 4.64 18.69
CA ASN A 142 -3.78 4.30 17.67
C ASN A 142 -4.30 4.67 16.27
N LEU A 143 -3.47 4.44 15.25
CA LEU A 143 -3.79 4.72 13.85
C LEU A 143 -4.94 3.86 13.32
N TYR A 144 -5.11 2.62 13.79
CA TYR A 144 -6.24 1.78 13.39
C TYR A 144 -7.57 2.44 13.78
N GLU A 145 -7.71 2.90 15.03
CA GLU A 145 -8.94 3.56 15.49
C GLU A 145 -9.18 4.91 14.81
N PHE A 146 -8.10 5.61 14.43
CA PHE A 146 -8.16 6.88 13.70
C PHE A 146 -8.64 6.66 12.26
N TRP A 147 -8.08 5.67 11.56
CA TRP A 147 -8.30 5.47 10.14
C TRP A 147 -9.46 4.55 9.77
N LYS A 148 -9.77 3.54 10.60
CA LYS A 148 -10.64 2.42 10.19
C LYS A 148 -11.95 2.84 9.54
N LYS A 149 -12.66 3.80 10.14
CA LYS A 149 -13.92 4.29 9.56
C LYS A 149 -13.67 5.05 8.25
N GLN A 150 -12.73 6.00 8.25
CA GLN A 150 -12.48 6.91 7.13
C GLN A 150 -11.99 6.16 5.88
N ILE A 151 -11.00 5.28 6.04
CA ILE A 151 -10.47 4.46 4.93
C ILE A 151 -11.58 3.57 4.35
N THR A 152 -12.34 2.89 5.20
CA THR A 152 -13.40 1.97 4.73
C THR A 152 -14.50 2.72 3.98
N ASP A 153 -14.93 3.87 4.51
CA ASP A 153 -15.97 4.68 3.87
C ASP A 153 -15.48 5.22 2.51
N TYR A 154 -14.22 5.67 2.42
CA TYR A 154 -13.61 6.09 1.16
C TYR A 154 -13.52 4.96 0.14
N LEU A 155 -13.01 3.78 0.53
CA LEU A 155 -12.94 2.62 -0.36
C LEU A 155 -14.33 2.22 -0.87
N ASN A 156 -15.35 2.21 0.00
CA ASN A 156 -16.74 1.94 -0.40
C ASN A 156 -17.31 2.97 -1.38
N SER A 157 -16.89 4.23 -1.29
CA SER A 157 -17.32 5.27 -2.24
C SER A 157 -16.76 5.06 -3.65
N GLU A 158 -15.61 4.38 -3.77
CA GLU A 158 -14.96 4.12 -5.05
C GLU A 158 -15.25 2.74 -5.65
N LEU A 159 -15.86 1.86 -4.87
CA LEU A 159 -16.23 0.51 -5.30
C LEU A 159 -17.51 0.54 -6.13
N GLN A 160 -17.59 -0.29 -7.15
CA GLN A 160 -18.80 -0.52 -7.94
C GLN A 160 -19.52 -1.79 -7.49
N ASP A 161 -20.81 -1.92 -7.81
CA ASP A 161 -21.57 -3.11 -7.51
C ASP A 161 -20.97 -4.34 -8.24
N LYS A 162 -20.88 -5.46 -7.52
CA LYS A 162 -20.30 -6.74 -8.02
C LYS A 162 -18.82 -6.67 -8.42
N GLU A 163 -18.13 -5.57 -8.12
CA GLU A 163 -16.68 -5.45 -8.30
C GLU A 163 -15.92 -6.32 -7.28
N LEU A 164 -14.79 -6.91 -7.65
CA LEU A 164 -13.91 -7.56 -6.67
C LEU A 164 -13.01 -6.56 -5.96
N PHE A 165 -12.82 -6.76 -4.65
CA PHE A 165 -11.80 -6.08 -3.86
C PHE A 165 -10.64 -7.04 -3.59
N LEU A 166 -9.46 -6.74 -4.17
CA LEU A 166 -8.27 -7.57 -4.02
C LEU A 166 -7.34 -7.01 -2.94
N ASN A 167 -7.23 -7.73 -1.83
CA ASN A 167 -6.30 -7.41 -0.76
C ASN A 167 -4.93 -8.03 -1.03
N LEU A 168 -3.99 -7.21 -1.49
CA LEU A 168 -2.57 -7.52 -1.63
C LEU A 168 -1.71 -6.77 -0.59
N ALA A 169 -2.34 -6.18 0.43
CA ALA A 169 -1.65 -5.54 1.53
C ALA A 169 -1.26 -6.56 2.61
N SER A 170 -0.33 -6.19 3.49
CA SER A 170 -0.07 -6.96 4.71
C SER A 170 -1.23 -6.79 5.70
N ASN A 171 -1.34 -7.72 6.64
CA ASN A 171 -2.33 -7.62 7.73
C ASN A 171 -2.17 -6.34 8.55
N GLU A 172 -0.93 -5.85 8.71
CA GLU A 172 -0.65 -4.58 9.39
C GLU A 172 -1.38 -3.41 8.74
N TYR A 173 -1.40 -3.31 7.41
CA TYR A 173 -2.11 -2.22 6.75
C TYR A 173 -3.59 -2.52 6.59
N PHE A 174 -3.97 -3.74 6.21
CA PHE A 174 -5.36 -4.10 5.97
C PHE A 174 -6.22 -4.09 7.25
N SER A 175 -5.61 -4.21 8.44
CA SER A 175 -6.33 -4.05 9.72
C SER A 175 -6.91 -2.66 9.95
N ALA A 176 -6.47 -1.65 9.16
CA ALA A 176 -7.06 -0.32 9.10
C ALA A 176 -8.26 -0.23 8.13
N VAL A 177 -8.69 -1.34 7.56
CA VAL A 177 -9.93 -1.48 6.78
C VAL A 177 -10.88 -2.36 7.58
N ASP A 178 -12.16 -1.99 7.62
CA ASP A 178 -13.21 -2.85 8.18
C ASP A 178 -13.79 -3.72 7.08
N GLU A 179 -13.19 -4.91 6.89
CA GLU A 179 -13.57 -5.89 5.87
C GLU A 179 -15.07 -6.21 5.89
N LYS A 180 -15.68 -6.28 7.08
CA LYS A 180 -17.12 -6.60 7.21
C LYS A 180 -18.03 -5.49 6.72
N ARG A 181 -17.52 -4.26 6.63
CA ARG A 181 -18.25 -3.09 6.14
C ARG A 181 -17.96 -2.79 4.67
N LEU A 182 -17.03 -3.50 4.02
CA LEU A 182 -16.84 -3.37 2.57
C LEU A 182 -18.06 -3.93 1.84
N LYS A 183 -18.55 -3.20 0.82
CA LYS A 183 -19.78 -3.55 0.11
C LYS A 183 -19.62 -4.65 -0.96
N VAL A 184 -18.41 -5.17 -1.12
CA VAL A 184 -18.09 -6.18 -2.13
C VAL A 184 -17.22 -7.30 -1.57
N PRO A 185 -17.12 -8.47 -2.24
CA PRO A 185 -16.27 -9.56 -1.80
C PRO A 185 -14.78 -9.18 -1.75
N VAL A 186 -14.12 -9.57 -0.67
CA VAL A 186 -12.66 -9.42 -0.50
C VAL A 186 -11.96 -10.73 -0.85
N ILE A 187 -11.05 -10.64 -1.82
CA ILE A 187 -10.16 -11.72 -2.24
C ILE A 187 -8.75 -11.42 -1.70
N THR A 188 -8.13 -12.38 -1.01
CA THR A 188 -6.78 -12.23 -0.43
C THR A 188 -5.85 -13.32 -0.94
N PRO A 189 -5.14 -13.12 -2.06
CA PRO A 189 -4.13 -14.04 -2.56
C PRO A 189 -3.03 -14.33 -1.54
N ILE A 190 -2.64 -15.61 -1.45
CA ILE A 190 -1.58 -16.08 -0.55
C ILE A 190 -0.47 -16.72 -1.38
N PHE A 191 0.74 -16.19 -1.29
CA PHE A 191 1.92 -16.70 -1.99
C PHE A 191 2.77 -17.53 -1.01
N LYS A 192 3.01 -18.79 -1.33
CA LYS A 192 3.81 -19.73 -0.52
C LYS A 192 4.93 -20.34 -1.35
N ASP A 193 6.07 -20.55 -0.72
CA ASP A 193 7.23 -21.18 -1.33
C ASP A 193 7.55 -22.47 -0.57
N TRP A 194 8.03 -23.48 -1.28
CA TRP A 194 8.59 -24.68 -0.67
C TRP A 194 9.88 -24.37 0.10
N LYS A 195 9.92 -24.77 1.37
CA LYS A 195 11.12 -24.71 2.21
C LYS A 195 11.18 -25.94 3.11
N ASN A 196 12.14 -26.84 2.83
CA ASN A 196 12.32 -28.11 3.54
C ASN A 196 11.00 -28.92 3.59
N ASP A 197 10.47 -29.25 2.42
CA ASP A 197 9.25 -30.04 2.20
C ASP A 197 7.97 -29.47 2.84
N ASN A 198 7.97 -28.17 3.16
CA ASN A 198 6.80 -27.48 3.69
C ASN A 198 6.58 -26.14 2.98
N LEU A 199 5.32 -25.85 2.64
CA LEU A 199 4.93 -24.55 2.09
C LEU A 199 4.91 -23.48 3.18
N LYS A 200 5.67 -22.40 2.97
CA LYS A 200 5.75 -21.27 3.90
C LYS A 200 5.65 -19.95 3.14
N ILE A 201 5.12 -18.92 3.80
CA ILE A 201 5.18 -17.55 3.27
C ILE A 201 6.60 -17.04 3.50
N ILE A 202 7.38 -16.90 2.43
CA ILE A 202 8.68 -16.24 2.49
C ILE A 202 8.48 -14.75 2.21
N SER A 203 8.62 -13.92 3.25
CA SER A 203 8.18 -12.52 3.26
C SER A 203 8.64 -11.68 2.06
N PHE A 204 9.90 -11.78 1.65
CA PHE A 204 10.43 -11.04 0.50
C PHE A 204 9.75 -11.47 -0.82
N PHE A 205 9.67 -12.78 -1.08
CA PHE A 205 9.04 -13.32 -2.28
C PHE A 205 7.54 -13.02 -2.32
N ALA A 206 6.84 -13.20 -1.21
CA ALA A 206 5.42 -12.89 -1.13
C ALA A 206 5.12 -11.40 -1.34
N LYS A 207 5.99 -10.49 -0.88
CA LYS A 207 5.86 -9.05 -1.18
C LYS A 207 6.07 -8.76 -2.65
N LYS A 208 7.12 -9.32 -3.27
CA LYS A 208 7.34 -9.17 -4.71
C LYS A 208 6.15 -9.69 -5.52
N ALA A 209 5.69 -10.90 -5.23
CA ALA A 209 4.55 -11.52 -5.91
C ALA A 209 3.25 -10.70 -5.79
N ARG A 210 3.01 -10.01 -4.68
CA ARG A 210 1.89 -9.05 -4.55
C ARG A 210 2.01 -7.91 -5.56
N GLY A 211 3.21 -7.35 -5.74
CA GLY A 211 3.48 -6.36 -6.79
C GLY A 211 3.23 -6.93 -8.18
N THR A 212 3.81 -8.10 -8.46
CA THR A 212 3.68 -8.78 -9.75
C THR A 212 2.23 -9.15 -10.07
N MET A 213 1.41 -9.48 -9.06
CA MET A 213 -0.03 -9.71 -9.24
C MET A 213 -0.76 -8.44 -9.70
N VAL A 214 -0.42 -7.27 -9.15
CA VAL A 214 -0.97 -6.00 -9.65
C VAL A 214 -0.57 -5.80 -11.11
N ARG A 215 0.71 -6.03 -11.45
CA ARG A 215 1.20 -5.92 -12.83
C ARG A 215 0.45 -6.88 -13.77
N TYR A 216 0.32 -8.14 -13.38
CA TYR A 216 -0.46 -9.16 -14.11
C TYR A 216 -1.88 -8.68 -14.39
N ILE A 217 -2.60 -8.16 -13.39
CA ILE A 217 -3.98 -7.69 -13.55
C ILE A 217 -4.09 -6.55 -14.57
N LEU A 218 -3.08 -5.67 -14.63
CA LEU A 218 -3.03 -4.59 -15.62
C LEU A 218 -2.73 -5.13 -17.01
N ASP A 219 -1.76 -6.03 -17.13
CA ASP A 219 -1.31 -6.57 -18.41
C ASP A 219 -2.41 -7.41 -19.07
N THR A 220 -3.14 -8.22 -18.30
CA THR A 220 -4.19 -9.13 -18.79
C THR A 220 -5.61 -8.55 -18.75
N ASN A 221 -5.78 -7.35 -18.14
CA ASN A 221 -7.09 -6.77 -17.85
C ASN A 221 -8.00 -7.68 -17.00
N ALA A 222 -7.43 -8.46 -16.08
CA ALA A 222 -8.18 -9.34 -15.17
C ALA A 222 -9.29 -8.59 -14.39
N LYS A 223 -10.47 -9.21 -14.28
CA LYS A 223 -11.66 -8.64 -13.62
C LYS A 223 -12.33 -9.59 -12.64
N THR A 224 -12.19 -10.89 -12.82
CA THR A 224 -12.89 -11.95 -12.07
C THR A 224 -11.94 -12.75 -11.18
N LEU A 225 -12.51 -13.59 -10.31
CA LEU A 225 -11.72 -14.48 -9.46
C LEU A 225 -11.00 -15.55 -10.30
N GLU A 226 -11.61 -16.02 -11.38
CA GLU A 226 -10.98 -16.98 -12.30
C GLU A 226 -9.80 -16.35 -13.02
N ASP A 227 -9.90 -15.07 -13.44
CA ASP A 227 -8.76 -14.36 -14.01
C ASP A 227 -7.61 -14.26 -12.99
N VAL A 228 -7.93 -13.96 -11.72
CA VAL A 228 -6.92 -13.89 -10.65
C VAL A 228 -6.26 -15.25 -10.42
N LYS A 229 -7.02 -16.36 -10.44
CA LYS A 229 -6.46 -17.72 -10.35
C LYS A 229 -5.52 -18.05 -11.52
N GLY A 230 -5.66 -17.39 -12.66
CA GLY A 230 -4.79 -17.51 -13.83
C GLY A 230 -3.39 -16.89 -13.69
N PHE A 231 -3.06 -16.28 -12.54
CA PHE A 231 -1.72 -15.72 -12.30
C PHE A 231 -0.62 -16.80 -12.36
N ASP A 232 0.41 -16.53 -13.16
CA ASP A 232 1.46 -17.48 -13.57
C ASP A 232 2.87 -16.87 -13.58
N ARG A 233 3.12 -15.80 -12.81
CA ARG A 233 4.38 -15.05 -12.83
C ARG A 233 5.32 -15.45 -11.68
N ASP A 234 6.61 -15.11 -11.83
CA ASP A 234 7.68 -15.37 -10.85
C ASP A 234 7.81 -16.86 -10.42
N GLY A 235 7.27 -17.79 -11.21
CA GLY A 235 7.25 -19.24 -10.93
C GLY A 235 6.08 -19.70 -10.05
N TYR A 236 5.18 -18.80 -9.65
CA TYR A 236 4.00 -19.16 -8.89
C TYR A 236 2.87 -19.69 -9.78
N LEU A 237 2.15 -20.70 -9.30
CA LEU A 237 0.93 -21.22 -9.92
C LEU A 237 -0.17 -21.39 -8.87
N TYR A 238 -1.43 -21.20 -9.26
CA TYR A 238 -2.57 -21.46 -8.38
C TYR A 238 -2.63 -22.94 -7.96
N SER A 239 -2.80 -23.17 -6.66
CA SER A 239 -2.99 -24.49 -6.07
C SER A 239 -4.40 -24.64 -5.51
N LYS A 240 -5.23 -25.43 -6.20
CA LYS A 240 -6.54 -25.83 -5.70
C LYS A 240 -6.41 -26.64 -4.40
N GLU A 241 -5.43 -27.54 -4.33
CA GLU A 241 -5.18 -28.41 -3.19
C GLU A 241 -4.92 -27.62 -1.89
N HIS A 242 -4.15 -26.53 -1.96
CA HIS A 242 -3.81 -25.75 -0.78
C HIS A 242 -4.75 -24.56 -0.53
N THR A 243 -5.73 -24.32 -1.40
CA THR A 243 -6.73 -23.26 -1.25
C THR A 243 -7.89 -23.77 -0.38
N LEU A 244 -7.85 -23.43 0.92
CA LEU A 244 -8.88 -23.84 1.89
C LEU A 244 -10.14 -22.97 1.84
N LYS A 245 -9.99 -21.70 1.45
CA LYS A 245 -11.09 -20.75 1.32
C LYS A 245 -11.05 -20.18 -0.08
N GLU A 246 -12.20 -20.16 -0.76
CA GLU A 246 -12.28 -19.68 -2.14
C GLU A 246 -11.81 -18.23 -2.29
N ASN A 247 -12.08 -17.39 -1.29
CA ASN A 247 -11.65 -15.99 -1.26
C ASN A 247 -10.18 -15.80 -0.82
N GLN A 248 -9.43 -16.88 -0.60
CA GLN A 248 -8.01 -16.86 -0.26
C GLN A 248 -7.21 -17.80 -1.20
N PRO A 249 -7.18 -17.52 -2.51
CA PRO A 249 -6.48 -18.37 -3.46
C PRO A 249 -5.00 -18.48 -3.09
N VAL A 250 -4.51 -19.71 -3.01
CA VAL A 250 -3.11 -20.01 -2.69
C VAL A 250 -2.33 -20.25 -3.98
N TYR A 251 -1.19 -19.58 -4.10
CA TYR A 251 -0.22 -19.76 -5.17
C TYR A 251 1.06 -20.33 -4.59
N ILE A 252 1.59 -21.35 -5.24
CA ILE A 252 2.77 -22.08 -4.79
C ILE A 252 3.91 -21.98 -5.79
N ARG A 253 5.15 -21.99 -5.28
CA ARG A 253 6.39 -22.03 -6.04
C ARG A 253 7.41 -22.92 -5.33
#